data_AF-A0AAW8ARH7-F1
#
_entry.id   AF-A0AAW8ARH7-F1
#
_cell.length_a   1.000
_cell.length_b   1.000
_cell.length_c   1.000
_cell.angle_alpha   90.00
_cell.angle_beta   90.00
_cell.angle_gamma   90.00
#
_symmetry.space_group_name_H-M   'P 1'
#
loop_
_entity.id
_entity.type
_entity.pdbx_description
1 polymer ?
#
loop_
_entity_poly.entity_id
_entity_poly.type
_entity_poly.pdbx_seq_one_letter_code
_entity_poly.pdbx_strand_id
1 'polypeptide(L)' 'VVVRRHTATRTALMDMSLLRLALRNLLSNALKYAPGPSPVSLHVMDFDEPAALRFEVADAGPGIPRELLPRLFTRG' A
#
# COMPACT_ATOMS: atom_id res chain seq x y z
N VAL A 1 9.65 6.39 4.82
CA VAL A 1 8.20 6.11 4.78
C VAL A 1 7.55 6.83 5.95
N VAL A 2 6.47 7.57 5.71
CA VAL A 2 5.68 8.25 6.75
C VAL A 2 4.39 7.47 6.97
N VAL A 3 4.09 7.09 8.21
CA VAL A 3 2.85 6.38 8.55
C VAL A 3 1.82 7.37 9.08
N ARG A 4 0.66 7.43 8.45
CA ARG A 4 -0.48 8.27 8.84
C ARG A 4 -1.64 7.37 9.27
N ARG A 5 -2.05 7.49 10.53
CA ARG A 5 -3.21 6.80 11.08
C ARG A 5 -4.36 7.80 11.11
N HIS A 6 -5.43 7.50 10.39
CA HIS A 6 -6.62 8.37 10.31
C HIS A 6 -7.70 8.01 11.32
N THR A 7 -7.50 6.90 12.03
CA THR A 7 -8.41 6.36 13.03
C THR A 7 -7.65 5.95 14.28
N ALA A 8 -8.37 5.81 15.39
CA ALA A 8 -7.85 5.20 16.60
C ALA A 8 -7.44 3.74 16.34
N THR A 9 -6.63 3.19 17.23
CA THR A 9 -6.18 1.79 17.10
C THR A 9 -7.39 0.84 17.14
N ARG A 10 -7.63 0.12 16.04
CA ARG A 10 -8.52 -1.03 15.99
C ARG A 10 -7.74 -2.34 15.87
N THR A 11 -8.35 -3.41 16.34
CA THR A 11 -7.87 -4.78 16.16
C THR A 11 -8.69 -5.49 15.08
N ALA A 12 -8.04 -6.28 14.25
CA ALA A 12 -8.71 -7.14 13.29
C ALA A 12 -7.97 -8.47 13.20
N LEU A 13 -8.71 -9.54 12.95
CA LEU A 13 -8.14 -10.86 12.70
C LEU A 13 -7.62 -10.91 11.27
N MET A 14 -6.34 -11.24 11.11
CA MET A 14 -5.65 -11.26 9.82
C MET A 14 -4.62 -12.38 9.80
N ASP A 15 -4.35 -12.94 8.63
CA ASP A 15 -3.11 -13.69 8.43
C ASP A 15 -1.93 -12.70 8.39
N MET A 16 -1.17 -12.67 9.49
CA MET A 16 -0.05 -11.74 9.65
C MET A 16 1.12 -12.01 8.69
N SER A 17 1.24 -13.22 8.15
CA SER A 17 2.27 -13.55 7.16
C SER A 17 1.91 -12.94 5.80
N LEU A 18 0.64 -13.09 5.38
CA LEU A 18 0.13 -12.54 4.13
C LEU A 18 0.05 -11.01 4.18
N LEU A 19 -0.38 -10.42 5.31
CA LEU A 19 -0.38 -8.96 5.48
C LEU A 19 1.02 -8.37 5.33
N ARG A 20 2.01 -8.99 6.00
CA ARG A 20 3.41 -8.55 5.92
C ARG A 20 3.94 -8.66 4.51
N LEU A 21 3.61 -9.75 3.80
CA LEU A 21 3.99 -9.96 2.40
C LEU A 21 3.38 -8.86 1.50
N ALA A 22 2.08 -8.60 1.64
CA ALA A 22 1.38 -7.59 0.85
C ALA A 22 1.97 -6.19 1.07
N LEU A 23 2.11 -5.76 2.33
CA LEU A 23 2.69 -4.46 2.67
C LEU A 23 4.14 -4.33 2.20
N ARG A 24 4.96 -5.38 2.36
CA ARG A 24 6.33 -5.39 1.86
C ARG A 24 6.37 -5.18 0.35
N ASN A 25 5.52 -5.87 -0.40
CA ASN A 25 5.49 -5.76 -1.86
C ASN A 25 5.08 -4.35 -2.30
N LEU A 26 4.03 -3.78 -1.70
CA LEU A 26 3.58 -2.42 -2.02
C LEU A 26 4.63 -1.36 -1.64
N LEU A 27 5.18 -1.43 -0.43
CA LEU A 27 6.20 -0.47 0.03
C LEU A 27 7.51 -0.59 -0.75
N SER A 28 7.92 -1.80 -1.12
CA SER A 28 9.11 -2.02 -1.94
C SER A 28 8.93 -1.42 -3.33
N ASN A 29 7.75 -1.56 -3.93
CA ASN A 29 7.45 -0.93 -5.22
C ASN A 29 7.48 0.59 -5.09
N ALA A 30 6.76 1.15 -4.11
CA ALA A 30 6.71 2.58 -3.86
C ALA A 30 8.11 3.19 -3.65
N LEU A 31 8.97 2.56 -2.84
CA LEU A 31 10.35 3.01 -2.60
C LEU A 31 11.23 2.91 -3.85
N LYS A 32 11.02 1.90 -4.70
CA LYS A 32 11.78 1.70 -5.94
C LYS A 32 11.44 2.73 -7.01
N TYR A 33 10.17 3.15 -7.09
CA TYR A 33 9.66 4.01 -8.16
C TYR A 33 9.46 5.48 -7.75
N ALA A 34 9.62 5.82 -6.46
CA ALA A 34 9.60 7.20 -5.99
C ALA A 34 10.77 8.03 -6.58
N PRO A 35 10.52 9.26 -7.06
CA PRO A 35 11.57 10.13 -7.59
C PRO A 35 12.38 10.75 -6.46
N GLY A 36 13.71 10.63 -6.53
CA GLY A 36 14.63 11.29 -5.59
C GLY A 36 14.30 11.02 -4.12
N PRO A 37 14.41 12.02 -3.21
CA PRO A 37 14.11 11.86 -1.80
C PRO A 37 12.61 12.02 -1.46
N SER A 38 11.70 11.82 -2.42
CA SER A 38 10.27 12.02 -2.18
C SER A 38 9.71 11.03 -1.15
N PRO A 39 8.80 11.48 -0.26
CA PRO A 39 8.29 10.62 0.80
C PRO A 39 7.26 9.62 0.26
N VAL A 40 7.47 8.34 0.57
CA VAL A 40 6.41 7.31 0.51
C VAL A 40 5.55 7.41 1.76
N SER A 41 4.23 7.40 1.60
CA SER A 41 3.25 7.45 2.70
C SER A 41 2.45 6.16 2.81
N LEU A 42 2.20 5.72 4.05
CA LEU A 42 1.28 4.63 4.38
C LEU A 42 0.13 5.20 5.19
N HIS A 43 -1.06 5.18 4.64
CA HIS A 43 -2.29 5.58 5.31
C HIS A 43 -3.05 4.36 5.81
N VAL A 44 -3.51 4.42 7.05
CA VAL A 44 -4.33 3.38 7.69
C VAL A 44 -5.67 3.99 8.08
N MET A 45 -6.74 3.43 7.51
CA MET A 45 -8.12 3.86 7.67
C MET A 45 -9.00 2.67 8.03
N ASP A 46 -10.03 2.89 8.82
CA ASP A 46 -11.15 1.97 9.01
C ASP A 46 -12.40 2.48 8.30
N PHE A 47 -13.27 1.55 7.97
CA PHE A 47 -14.61 1.80 7.49
C PHE A 47 -15.53 0.92 8.32
N ASP A 48 -16.67 1.46 8.74
CA ASP A 48 -17.65 0.68 9.51
C ASP A 48 -18.68 -0.01 8.59
N GLU A 49 -18.90 0.50 7.38
CA GLU A 49 -19.93 0.00 6.46
C GLU A 49 -19.43 -0.07 5.00
N PRO A 50 -19.01 -1.27 4.52
CA PRO A 50 -18.78 -2.48 5.30
C PRO A 50 -17.55 -2.35 6.21
N ALA A 51 -17.56 -3.08 7.33
CA ALA A 51 -16.44 -3.14 8.26
C ALA A 51 -15.15 -3.58 7.56
N ALA A 52 -14.18 -2.67 7.44
CA ALA A 52 -12.93 -2.93 6.74
C ALA A 52 -11.77 -2.09 7.31
N LEU A 53 -10.55 -2.61 7.13
CA LEU A 53 -9.32 -1.83 7.26
C LEU A 53 -8.72 -1.62 5.88
N ARG A 54 -8.45 -0.36 5.53
CA ARG A 54 -7.78 0.03 4.29
C ARG A 54 -6.36 0.49 4.58
N PHE A 55 -5.41 -0.14 3.91
CA PHE A 55 -4.03 0.31 3.82
C PHE A 55 -3.82 0.93 2.45
N GLU A 56 -3.35 2.17 2.41
CA GLU A 56 -3.03 2.87 1.17
C GLU A 56 -1.55 3.25 1.19
N VAL A 57 -0.81 2.79 0.18
CA VAL A 57 0.59 3.15 -0.03
C VAL A 57 0.65 4.09 -1.22
N ALA A 58 1.16 5.30 -1.00
CA ALA A 58 1.29 6.32 -2.03
C ALA A 58 2.73 6.83 -2.13
N ASP A 59 3.23 6.92 -3.36
CA ASP A 59 4.50 7.52 -3.75
C ASP A 59 4.28 8.58 -4.84
N ALA A 60 5.33 9.35 -5.14
CA ALA A 60 5.31 10.39 -6.18
C ALA A 60 5.91 9.92 -7.51
N GLY A 61 5.97 8.60 -7.73
CA GLY A 61 6.47 7.96 -8.95
C GLY A 61 5.65 8.29 -10.19
N PRO A 62 6.14 7.91 -11.38
CA PRO A 62 5.49 8.18 -12.66
C PRO A 62 4.18 7.39 -12.86
N GLY A 63 3.78 6.56 -11.90
CA GLY A 63 2.68 5.62 -12.03
C GLY A 63 3.03 4.43 -12.93
N ILE A 64 2.01 3.64 -13.26
CA ILE A 64 2.15 2.45 -14.12
C ILE A 64 1.64 2.83 -15.52
N PRO A 65 2.45 2.67 -16.58
CA PRO A 65 2.01 2.84 -17.96
C PRO A 65 0.76 1.98 -18.26
N ARG A 66 -0.19 2.52 -19.02
CA ARG A 66 -1.50 1.88 -19.23
C ARG A 66 -1.39 0.51 -19.89
N GLU A 67 -0.44 0.36 -20.79
CA GLU A 67 -0.11 -0.87 -21.51
C GLU A 67 0.43 -1.97 -20.59
N LEU A 68 0.95 -1.63 -19.42
CA LEU A 68 1.45 -2.60 -18.44
C LEU A 68 0.39 -3.04 -17.43
N LEU A 69 -0.69 -2.26 -17.24
CA LEU A 69 -1.76 -2.58 -16.28
C LEU A 69 -2.36 -3.99 -16.47
N PRO A 70 -2.66 -4.47 -17.70
CA PRO A 70 -3.20 -5.82 -17.89
C PRO A 70 -2.24 -6.94 -17.47
N ARG A 71 -0.94 -6.66 -17.41
CA ARG A 71 0.11 -7.65 -17.13
C ARG A 71 0.71 -7.50 -15.73
N LEU A 72 0.26 -6.53 -14.94
CA LEU A 72 0.85 -6.18 -13.65
C LEU A 72 0.97 -7.35 -12.67
N PHE A 73 -0.01 -8.26 -12.72
CA PHE A 73 -0.08 -9.44 -11.84
C PHE A 73 0.28 -10.75 -12.55
N THR A 74 0.77 -10.69 -13.78
CA THR A 74 1.23 -11.89 -14.48
C THR A 74 2.61 -12.30 -13.96
N ARG A 75 2.83 -13.60 -13.77
CA ARG A 75 4.16 -14.12 -13.49
C ARG A 75 5.02 -13.96 -14.74
N GLY A 76 6.22 -13.39 -14.57
CA GLY A 76 7.30 -13.51 -15.56
C GLY A 76 7.87 -14.91 -15.54
#